data_AF-A0A8S9Z9K0-F1
#
_entry.id   AF-A0A8S9Z9K0-F1
#
_cell.length_a   1.000
_cell.length_b   1.000
_cell.length_c   1.000
_cell.angle_alpha   90.00
_cell.angle_beta   90.00
_cell.angle_gamma   90.00
#
_symmetry.space_group_name_H-M   'P 1'
#
loop_
_entity.id
_entity.type
_entity.pdbx_description
1 polymer ?
#
loop_
_entity_poly.entity_id
_entity_poly.type
_entity_poly.pdbx_seq_one_letter_code
_entity_poly.pdbx_strand_id
1 'polypeptide(L)' 'MSGRSQAQAQALNSLNHNGSGRINVNELQQHLADANCQLDQGRVKQFIASHDAAKDGTVDMQQLSKFLDQQ' A
#
# COMPACT_ATOMS: atom_id res chain seq x y z
N MET A 1 -7.03 18.51 -10.59
CA MET A 1 -6.04 17.53 -11.07
C MET A 1 -6.27 16.24 -10.28
N SER A 2 -7.03 15.27 -10.80
CA SER A 2 -7.55 14.18 -9.94
C SER A 2 -7.49 12.79 -10.58
N GLY A 3 -6.52 12.55 -11.48
CA GLY A 3 -6.34 11.22 -12.10
C GLY A 3 -5.54 10.22 -11.26
N ARG A 4 -4.71 10.70 -10.32
CA ARG A 4 -3.81 9.85 -9.54
C ARG A 4 -4.51 9.16 -8.37
N SER A 5 -5.45 9.81 -7.70
CA SER A 5 -6.14 9.28 -6.52
C SER A 5 -6.97 8.02 -6.84
N GLN A 6 -7.56 7.97 -8.03
CA GLN A 6 -8.37 6.84 -8.49
C GLN A 6 -7.51 5.62 -8.84
N ALA A 7 -6.43 5.80 -9.60
CA ALA A 7 -5.53 4.70 -9.94
C ALA A 7 -4.87 4.09 -8.69
N GLN A 8 -4.51 4.95 -7.72
CA GLN A 8 -3.99 4.52 -6.42
C GLN A 8 -5.05 3.78 -5.61
N ALA A 9 -6.27 4.32 -5.50
CA ALA A 9 -7.35 3.66 -4.79
C ALA A 9 -7.69 2.29 -5.40
N GLN A 10 -7.65 2.16 -6.73
CA GLN A 10 -7.84 0.88 -7.41
C GLN A 10 -6.68 -0.08 -7.16
N ALA A 11 -5.43 0.38 -7.21
CA ALA A 11 -4.27 -0.45 -6.87
C ALA A 11 -4.35 -0.93 -5.42
N LEU A 12 -4.70 -0.04 -4.48
CA LEU A 12 -4.89 -0.38 -3.07
C LEU A 12 -6.05 -1.36 -2.89
N ASN A 13 -7.17 -1.15 -3.58
CA ASN A 13 -8.30 -2.09 -3.54
C ASN A 13 -7.91 -3.47 -4.07
N SER A 14 -7.09 -3.54 -5.13
CA SER A 14 -6.56 -4.80 -5.66
C SER A 14 -5.49 -5.42 -4.76
N LEU A 15 -4.77 -4.60 -3.97
CA LEU A 15 -3.81 -5.03 -2.95
C LEU A 15 -4.49 -5.66 -1.73
N ASN A 16 -5.67 -5.17 -1.34
CA ASN A 16 -6.45 -5.69 -0.21
C ASN A 16 -7.27 -6.91 -0.63
N HIS A 17 -6.59 -7.97 -1.03
CA HIS A 17 -7.25 -9.17 -1.54
C HIS A 17 -8.07 -9.88 -0.45
N ASN A 18 -7.62 -9.76 0.80
CA ASN A 18 -8.29 -10.37 1.96
C ASN A 18 -9.48 -9.55 2.49
N GLY A 19 -9.80 -8.38 1.93
CA GLY A 19 -10.94 -7.57 2.38
C GLY A 19 -10.82 -7.01 3.81
N SER A 20 -9.67 -7.19 4.47
CA SER A 20 -9.45 -6.78 5.87
C SER A 20 -9.39 -5.27 6.08
N GLY A 21 -9.37 -4.46 5.01
CA GLY A 21 -9.16 -3.00 5.09
C GLY A 21 -7.74 -2.57 5.47
N ARG A 22 -6.84 -3.53 5.70
CA ARG A 22 -5.41 -3.33 5.96
C ARG A 22 -4.58 -4.09 4.95
N ILE A 23 -3.45 -3.52 4.58
CA ILE A 23 -2.49 -4.14 3.65
C ILE A 23 -1.25 -4.52 4.46
N ASN A 24 -0.87 -5.79 4.42
CA ASN A 24 0.39 -6.24 4.98
C ASN A 24 1.50 -6.20 3.92
N VAL A 25 2.75 -6.32 4.40
CA VAL A 25 3.91 -6.32 3.51
C VAL A 25 3.85 -7.45 2.47
N ASN A 26 3.29 -8.62 2.81
CA ASN A 26 3.22 -9.77 1.92
C ASN A 26 2.25 -9.58 0.75
N GLU A 27 1.02 -9.13 1.03
CA GLU A 27 0.00 -8.81 0.03
C GLU A 27 0.52 -7.72 -0.92
N LEU A 28 1.19 -6.72 -0.34
CA LEU A 28 1.79 -5.66 -1.14
C LEU A 28 2.95 -6.15 -1.99
N GLN A 29 3.79 -7.03 -1.47
CA GLN A 29 4.90 -7.62 -2.20
C GLN A 29 4.43 -8.50 -3.37
N GLN A 30 3.38 -9.29 -3.15
CA GLN A 30 2.76 -10.15 -4.17
C GLN A 30 2.12 -9.33 -5.28
N HIS A 31 1.35 -8.31 -4.93
CA HIS A 31 0.67 -7.49 -5.92
C HIS A 31 1.63 -6.60 -6.70
N LEU A 32 2.72 -6.11 -6.10
CA LEU A 32 3.75 -5.35 -6.83
C LEU A 32 4.47 -6.19 -7.87
N ALA A 33 4.72 -7.47 -7.54
CA ALA A 33 5.29 -8.43 -8.47
C ALA A 33 4.32 -8.72 -9.63
N ASP A 34 3.01 -8.76 -9.36
CA ASP A 34 1.97 -9.04 -10.34
C ASP A 34 1.60 -7.82 -11.22
N ALA A 35 1.47 -6.64 -10.61
CA ALA A 35 1.04 -5.40 -11.25
C ALA A 35 2.13 -4.72 -12.11
N ASN A 36 3.31 -5.35 -12.27
CA ASN A 36 4.49 -4.78 -12.93
C ASN A 36 4.78 -3.35 -12.45
N CYS A 37 4.51 -3.09 -11.18
CA CYS A 37 4.58 -1.76 -10.58
C CYS A 37 5.97 -1.56 -9.99
N GLN A 38 6.70 -0.53 -10.44
CA GLN A 38 8.04 -0.20 -9.96
C GLN A 38 8.02 0.50 -8.59
N LEU A 39 7.17 0.04 -7.68
CA LEU A 39 7.12 0.56 -6.32
C LEU A 39 8.22 -0.14 -5.53
N ASP A 40 9.16 0.65 -5.03
CA ASP A 40 10.33 0.15 -4.31
C ASP A 40 9.91 -0.54 -3.01
N GLN A 41 10.10 -1.87 -2.95
CA GLN A 41 9.74 -2.67 -1.79
C GLN A 41 10.40 -2.19 -0.50
N GLY A 42 11.63 -1.66 -0.58
CA GLY A 42 12.35 -1.12 0.57
C GLY A 42 11.65 0.11 1.13
N ARG A 43 11.21 1.01 0.25
CA ARG A 43 10.47 2.23 0.62
C ARG A 43 9.13 1.92 1.24
N VAL A 44 8.40 0.93 0.72
CA VAL A 44 7.12 0.53 1.32
C VAL A 44 7.33 -0.20 2.64
N LYS A 45 8.35 -1.06 2.76
CA LYS A 45 8.73 -1.67 4.05
C LYS A 45 9.09 -0.61 5.09
N GLN A 46 9.87 0.40 4.73
CA GLN A 46 10.19 1.52 5.62
C GLN A 46 8.95 2.31 6.00
N PHE A 47 8.04 2.54 5.04
CA PHE A 47 6.79 3.24 5.30
C PHE A 47 5.92 2.46 6.28
N ILE A 48 5.70 1.17 6.02
CA ILE A 48 4.98 0.27 6.93
C ILE A 48 5.65 0.30 8.29
N ALA A 49 6.95 0.04 8.39
CA ALA A 49 7.65 0.06 9.68
C ALA A 49 7.58 1.41 10.43
N SER A 50 7.49 2.53 9.72
CA SER A 50 7.38 3.87 10.33
C SER A 50 5.95 4.21 10.75
N HIS A 51 4.94 3.64 10.10
CA HIS A 51 3.51 3.88 10.37
C HIS A 51 2.84 2.76 11.16
N ASP A 52 3.47 1.59 11.24
CA ASP A 52 3.05 0.39 11.98
C ASP A 52 3.32 0.59 13.48
N ALA A 53 2.56 1.51 14.08
CA ALA A 53 2.57 1.72 15.53
C ALA A 53 2.11 0.48 16.31
N ALA A 54 1.35 -0.40 15.66
CA ALA A 54 0.86 -1.66 16.22
C ALA A 54 1.91 -2.78 16.20
N LYS A 55 3.04 -2.62 15.49
CA LYS A 55 4.03 -3.68 15.23
C LYS A 55 3.43 -4.97 14.65
N ASP A 56 2.35 -4.84 13.89
CA ASP A 56 1.62 -5.95 13.30
C ASP A 56 2.04 -6.19 11.83
N GLY A 57 2.89 -5.32 11.28
CA GLY A 57 3.34 -5.38 9.89
C GLY A 57 2.23 -5.05 8.89
N THR A 58 1.16 -4.41 9.35
CA THR A 58 -0.01 -3.99 8.56
C THR A 58 -0.15 -2.48 8.57
N VAL A 59 -0.56 -1.92 7.43
CA VAL A 59 -0.91 -0.50 7.31
C VAL A 59 -2.34 -0.35 6.83
N ASP A 60 -3.03 0.64 7.38
CA ASP A 60 -4.39 0.95 6.99
C ASP A 60 -4.42 1.55 5.57
N MET A 61 -5.38 1.13 4.74
CA MET A 61 -5.51 1.61 3.37
C MET A 61 -5.61 3.13 3.31
N GLN A 62 -6.23 3.78 4.31
CA GLN A 62 -6.34 5.23 4.38
C GLN A 62 -4.99 5.92 4.61
N GLN A 63 -4.12 5.35 5.44
CA GLN A 63 -2.77 5.88 5.65
C GLN A 63 -1.88 5.68 4.42
N LEU A 64 -1.95 4.50 3.80
CA LEU A 64 -1.15 4.19 2.63
C LEU A 64 -1.54 5.05 1.41
N SER A 65 -2.83 5.29 1.20
CA SER A 65 -3.32 6.21 0.16
C SER A 65 -2.87 7.65 0.38
N LYS A 66 -2.90 8.14 1.63
CA LYS A 66 -2.37 9.48 1.93
C LYS A 66 -0.86 9.59 1.68
N PHE A 67 -0.10 8.54 1.96
CA PHE A 67 1.33 8.54 1.71
C PHE A 67 1.67 8.54 0.22
N LEU A 68 0.94 7.76 -0.57
CA LEU A 68 1.11 7.71 -2.02
C LEU A 68 0.66 9.02 -2.70
N ASP A 69 -0.36 9.69 -2.16
CA ASP A 69 -0.80 11.02 -2.62
C ASP A 69 0.20 12.13 -2.29
N GLN A 70 0.96 11.98 -1.20
CA GLN A 70 2.01 12.91 -0.79
C GLN A 70 3.36 12.75 -1.51
N GLN A 71 3.51 11.81 -2.45
CA GLN A 71 4.73 11.63 -3.25
C GLN A 71 4.72 12.33 -4.61
#